data_AF-A0A2D7NGE5-F1
#
_entry.id   AF-A0A2D7NGE5-F1
#
_cell.length_a   1.000
_cell.length_b   1.000
_cell.length_c   1.000
_cell.angle_alpha   90.00
_cell.angle_beta   90.00
_cell.angle_gamma   90.00
#
_symmetry.space_group_name_H-M   'P 1'
#
loop_
_entity.id
_entity.type
_entity.pdbx_description
1 polymer ?
#
loop_
_entity_poly.entity_id
_entity_poly.type
_entity_poly.pdbx_seq_one_letter_code
_entity_poly.pdbx_strand_id
1 'polypeptide(L)'
;MSKRFALTAAGVATAAVGSTAAAELISFTVHNDYYISENRWQLIDSNSNTIASMFVQGGYIYAGTSQSGTYPVSFGLWSTSAQLSGYLTTFQMDLAEGSYTVAMQDSWGDGWVWNDATGEDAFNVAGNLGNDETSVTFGMVGTAAVSGTFTVVPAPGALALLGLAGLSSRRKRK
;
A
#
# COMPACT_ATOMS: atom_id res chain seq x y z
N MET A 1 -27.71 -26.10 39.27
CA MET A 1 -27.36 -26.69 37.95
C MET A 1 -26.21 -25.88 37.36
N SER A 2 -24.98 -26.37 37.43
CA SER A 2 -23.81 -25.64 36.92
C SER A 2 -23.54 -26.04 35.47
N LYS A 3 -23.93 -25.20 34.51
CA LYS A 3 -23.60 -25.39 33.09
C LYS A 3 -22.13 -25.00 32.88
N ARG A 4 -21.24 -26.00 32.82
CA ARG A 4 -19.84 -25.81 32.46
C ARG A 4 -19.74 -25.86 30.94
N PHE A 5 -19.55 -24.70 30.30
CA PHE A 5 -19.18 -24.64 28.89
C PHE A 5 -17.74 -25.12 28.74
N ALA A 6 -17.56 -26.30 28.14
CA ALA A 6 -16.25 -26.81 27.77
C ALA A 6 -15.89 -26.25 26.38
N LEU A 7 -14.99 -25.29 26.34
CA LEU A 7 -14.37 -24.84 25.09
C LEU A 7 -13.31 -25.89 24.70
N THR A 8 -13.70 -26.84 23.86
CA THR A 8 -12.80 -27.90 23.38
C THR A 8 -11.72 -27.30 22.48
N ALA A 9 -10.46 -27.73 22.68
CA ALA A 9 -9.28 -27.24 21.97
C ALA A 9 -9.36 -27.31 20.43
N ALA A 10 -10.28 -28.11 19.88
CA ALA A 10 -10.58 -28.12 18.46
C ALA A 10 -11.13 -26.76 17.96
N GLY A 11 -11.92 -26.05 18.77
CA GLY A 11 -12.44 -24.72 18.42
C GLY A 11 -11.37 -23.62 18.40
N VAL A 12 -10.30 -23.79 19.18
CA VAL A 12 -9.16 -22.86 19.19
C VAL A 12 -8.18 -23.18 18.05
N ALA A 13 -8.02 -24.45 17.68
CA ALA A 13 -7.17 -24.86 16.57
C ALA A 13 -7.71 -24.39 15.20
N THR A 14 -9.03 -24.40 14.99
CA THR A 14 -9.63 -23.86 13.76
C THR A 14 -9.52 -22.33 13.68
N ALA A 15 -9.46 -21.62 14.82
CA ALA A 15 -9.22 -20.18 14.84
C ALA A 15 -7.77 -19.80 14.46
N ALA A 16 -6.81 -20.72 14.56
CA ALA A 16 -5.41 -20.47 14.25
C ALA A 16 -5.00 -20.80 12.80
N VAL A 17 -5.79 -21.62 12.08
CA VAL A 17 -5.54 -21.95 10.66
C VAL A 17 -6.18 -20.92 9.71
N GLY A 18 -6.98 -20.00 10.25
CA GLY A 18 -7.52 -18.84 9.54
C GLY A 18 -6.86 -17.53 9.97
N SER A 19 -5.55 -17.50 10.23
CA SER A 19 -4.85 -16.25 10.50
C SER A 19 -5.00 -15.35 9.27
N THR A 20 -5.97 -14.42 9.33
CA THR A 20 -5.97 -13.21 8.51
C THR A 20 -4.55 -12.68 8.55
N ALA A 21 -3.87 -12.67 7.40
CA ALA A 21 -2.56 -12.06 7.26
C ALA A 21 -2.61 -10.73 7.99
N ALA A 22 -1.72 -10.53 8.97
CA ALA A 22 -1.70 -9.28 9.71
C ALA A 22 -1.50 -8.17 8.67
N ALA A 23 -2.52 -7.32 8.50
CA ALA A 23 -2.43 -6.23 7.57
C ALA A 23 -1.46 -5.19 8.16
N GLU A 24 -0.55 -4.71 7.32
CA GLU A 24 0.42 -3.69 7.68
C GLU A 24 -0.09 -2.34 7.16
N LEU A 25 0.07 -1.29 7.97
CA LEU A 25 -0.24 0.06 7.53
C LEU A 25 0.86 0.56 6.59
N ILE A 26 0.54 0.64 5.30
CA ILE A 26 1.43 1.15 4.25
C ILE A 26 1.04 2.58 3.90
N SER A 27 2.04 3.45 3.80
CA SER A 27 1.90 4.85 3.40
C SER A 27 2.38 5.04 1.98
N PHE A 28 1.63 5.83 1.22
CA PHE A 28 1.89 6.12 -0.18
C PHE A 28 2.02 7.61 -0.39
N THR A 29 3.02 8.00 -1.18
CA THR A 29 3.29 9.38 -1.58
C THR A 29 3.52 9.37 -3.09
N VAL A 30 2.75 10.17 -3.83
CA VAL A 30 2.86 10.28 -5.28
C VAL A 30 3.23 11.71 -5.64
N HIS A 31 4.35 11.87 -6.34
CA HIS A 31 4.79 13.13 -6.94
C HIS A 31 4.27 13.18 -8.37
N ASN A 32 3.18 13.92 -8.55
CA ASN A 32 2.63 14.16 -9.88
C ASN A 32 3.25 15.46 -10.41
N ASP A 33 3.53 15.55 -11.70
CA ASP A 33 3.93 16.81 -12.33
C ASP A 33 2.80 17.86 -12.32
N TYR A 34 3.05 18.97 -13.02
CA TYR A 34 2.08 20.05 -13.18
C TYR A 34 0.91 19.73 -14.13
N TYR A 35 1.10 18.85 -15.12
CA TYR A 35 0.10 18.51 -16.13
C TYR A 35 -0.67 17.24 -15.75
N ILE A 36 -1.22 17.22 -14.53
CA ILE A 36 -1.97 16.11 -13.92
C ILE A 36 -2.99 15.38 -14.81
N SER A 37 -3.50 16.03 -15.86
CA SER A 37 -4.38 15.40 -16.86
C SER A 37 -3.73 14.24 -17.63
N GLU A 38 -2.40 14.21 -17.74
CA GLU A 38 -1.67 13.11 -18.38
C GLU A 38 -1.41 11.94 -17.43
N ASN A 39 -1.47 12.22 -16.12
CA ASN A 39 -1.05 11.30 -15.09
C ASN A 39 -2.14 10.31 -14.73
N ARG A 40 -1.76 9.05 -14.70
CA ARG A 40 -2.59 7.97 -14.17
C ARG A 40 -1.74 6.95 -13.45
N TRP A 41 -2.24 6.52 -12.30
CA TRP A 41 -1.63 5.39 -11.60
C TRP A 41 -2.69 4.45 -11.02
N GLN A 42 -2.28 3.21 -10.85
CA GLN A 42 -3.07 2.16 -10.25
C GLN A 42 -2.18 1.32 -9.34
N LEU A 43 -2.74 0.96 -8.18
CA LEU A 43 -2.22 -0.05 -7.29
C LEU A 43 -3.06 -1.30 -7.45
N ILE A 44 -2.42 -2.42 -7.76
CA ILE A 44 -3.05 -3.68 -8.13
C ILE A 44 -2.59 -4.77 -7.15
N ASP A 45 -3.54 -5.50 -6.57
CA ASP A 45 -3.24 -6.64 -5.69
C ASP A 45 -2.80 -7.89 -6.47
N SER A 46 -2.36 -8.92 -5.75
CA SER A 46 -1.95 -10.20 -6.36
C SER A 46 -3.07 -10.94 -7.09
N ASN A 47 -4.33 -10.57 -6.85
CA ASN A 47 -5.51 -11.12 -7.52
C ASN A 47 -5.92 -10.29 -8.75
N SER A 48 -5.08 -9.33 -9.16
CA SER A 48 -5.33 -8.39 -10.26
C SER A 48 -6.48 -7.41 -10.03
N ASN A 49 -6.88 -7.18 -8.78
CA ASN A 49 -7.86 -6.13 -8.47
C ASN A 49 -7.16 -4.79 -8.30
N THR A 50 -7.72 -3.73 -8.88
CA THR A 50 -7.28 -2.36 -8.57
C THR A 50 -7.78 -1.98 -7.18
N ILE A 51 -6.86 -1.72 -6.25
CA ILE A 51 -7.15 -1.38 -4.85
C ILE A 51 -6.95 0.11 -4.55
N ALA A 52 -6.20 0.82 -5.38
CA ALA A 52 -6.13 2.28 -5.39
C ALA A 52 -5.87 2.79 -6.80
N SER A 53 -6.35 3.98 -7.13
CA SER A 53 -6.04 4.60 -8.41
C SER A 53 -6.23 6.10 -8.38
N MET A 54 -5.55 6.77 -9.32
CA MET A 54 -5.87 8.13 -9.70
C MET A 54 -5.96 8.26 -11.21
N PHE A 55 -6.93 9.04 -11.66
CA PHE A 55 -7.05 9.46 -13.06
C PHE A 55 -7.85 10.78 -13.14
N VAL A 56 -7.67 11.50 -14.24
CA VAL A 56 -8.46 12.70 -14.56
C VAL A 56 -9.55 12.34 -15.56
N GLN A 57 -10.79 12.72 -15.28
CA GLN A 57 -11.91 12.57 -16.20
C GLN A 57 -12.87 13.74 -16.09
N GLY A 58 -13.22 14.35 -17.22
CA GLY A 58 -14.20 15.44 -17.27
C GLY A 58 -13.78 16.69 -16.47
N GLY A 59 -12.48 16.95 -16.34
CA GLY A 59 -11.94 18.07 -15.56
C GLY A 59 -11.88 17.82 -14.05
N TYR A 60 -12.26 16.63 -13.58
CA TYR A 60 -12.15 16.23 -12.19
C TYR A 60 -11.01 15.24 -12.00
N ILE A 61 -10.29 15.39 -10.89
CA ILE A 61 -9.31 14.42 -10.41
C ILE A 61 -10.07 13.40 -9.55
N TYR A 62 -10.00 12.14 -9.95
CA TYR A 62 -10.46 11.02 -9.16
C TYR A 62 -9.24 10.40 -8.51
N ALA A 63 -9.17 10.40 -7.18
CA ALA A 63 -8.14 9.71 -6.41
C ALA A 63 -8.85 8.95 -5.28
N GLY A 64 -8.69 7.63 -5.25
CA GLY A 64 -9.41 6.80 -4.29
C GLY A 64 -8.75 5.46 -4.05
N THR A 65 -9.09 4.87 -2.91
CA THR A 65 -8.64 3.56 -2.45
C THR A 65 -9.84 2.70 -2.06
N SER A 66 -9.67 1.39 -2.01
CA SER A 66 -10.66 0.46 -1.46
C SER A 66 -10.96 0.69 0.02
N GLN A 67 -10.19 1.54 0.70
CA GLN A 67 -10.26 1.83 2.13
C GLN A 67 -10.43 3.34 2.42
N SER A 68 -10.93 4.14 1.47
CA SER A 68 -11.06 5.59 1.64
C SER A 68 -12.06 6.02 2.73
N GLY A 69 -12.91 5.10 3.20
CA GLY A 69 -13.76 5.33 4.39
C GLY A 69 -13.01 5.20 5.72
N THR A 70 -11.82 4.59 5.72
CA THR A 70 -10.98 4.36 6.90
C THR A 70 -9.81 5.34 6.92
N TYR A 71 -9.12 5.48 5.78
CA TYR A 71 -7.95 6.35 5.62
C TYR A 71 -8.24 7.44 4.59
N PRO A 72 -8.00 8.73 4.91
CA PRO A 72 -8.20 9.80 3.96
C PRO A 72 -7.19 9.74 2.82
N VAL A 73 -7.64 10.12 1.63
CA VAL A 73 -6.75 10.47 0.50
C VAL A 73 -6.61 11.97 0.49
N SER A 74 -5.37 12.46 0.47
CA SER A 74 -5.06 13.89 0.37
C SER A 74 -4.49 14.19 -1.01
N PHE A 75 -4.95 15.30 -1.60
CA PHE A 75 -4.42 15.85 -2.85
C PHE A 75 -4.09 17.33 -2.63
N GLY A 76 -2.89 17.74 -3.01
CA GLY A 76 -2.40 19.08 -2.76
C GLY A 76 -1.16 19.43 -3.57
N LEU A 77 -0.42 20.43 -3.12
CA LEU A 77 0.83 20.85 -3.73
C LEU A 77 1.98 20.03 -3.14
N TRP A 78 2.96 19.63 -3.97
CA TRP A 78 4.20 19.00 -3.47
C TRP A 78 5.03 19.96 -2.62
N SER A 79 5.02 21.23 -2.99
CA SER A 79 5.70 22.32 -2.30
C SER A 79 4.77 23.53 -2.21
N THR A 80 5.24 24.71 -2.55
CA THR A 80 4.49 25.97 -2.48
C THR A 80 3.67 26.27 -3.73
N SER A 81 3.96 25.61 -4.86
CA SER A 81 3.30 25.86 -6.15
C SER A 81 3.35 24.62 -7.05
N ALA A 82 2.22 24.31 -7.68
CA ALA A 82 2.16 23.26 -8.69
C ALA A 82 3.01 23.62 -9.91
N GLN A 83 3.11 24.91 -10.25
CA GLN A 83 3.92 25.33 -11.39
C GLN A 83 5.42 25.09 -11.15
N LEU A 84 5.88 25.01 -9.90
CA LEU A 84 7.29 24.74 -9.58
C LEU A 84 7.57 23.26 -9.38
N SER A 85 6.66 22.54 -8.71
CA SER A 85 6.92 21.18 -8.23
C SER A 85 5.72 20.24 -8.36
N GLY A 86 4.72 20.57 -9.16
CA GLY A 86 3.56 19.69 -9.35
C GLY A 86 2.71 19.45 -8.09
N TYR A 87 2.03 18.31 -8.09
CA TYR A 87 1.04 17.92 -7.08
C TYR A 87 1.48 16.73 -6.24
N LEU A 88 1.01 16.73 -5.00
CA LEU A 88 1.20 15.65 -4.05
C LEU A 88 -0.11 14.90 -3.85
N THR A 89 -0.06 13.59 -4.01
CA THR A 89 -1.12 12.70 -3.52
C THR A 89 -0.56 11.85 -2.38
N THR A 90 -1.24 11.81 -1.24
CA THR A 90 -0.89 10.91 -0.13
C THR A 90 -2.09 10.12 0.35
N PHE A 91 -1.85 8.88 0.73
CA PHE A 91 -2.86 8.01 1.33
C PHE A 91 -2.21 6.88 2.11
N GLN A 92 -3.01 6.21 2.94
CA GLN A 92 -2.60 5.03 3.68
C GLN A 92 -3.57 3.88 3.43
N MET A 93 -3.08 2.65 3.56
CA MET A 93 -3.90 1.45 3.45
C MET A 93 -3.36 0.37 4.37
N ASP A 94 -4.28 -0.40 4.97
CA ASP A 94 -3.93 -1.67 5.61
C ASP A 94 -3.81 -2.74 4.53
N LEU A 95 -2.58 -3.18 4.24
CA LEU A 95 -2.30 -4.18 3.22
C LEU A 95 -1.91 -5.50 3.85
N ALA A 96 -2.58 -6.58 3.45
CA ALA A 96 -2.16 -7.92 3.82
C ALA A 96 -0.77 -8.24 3.25
N GLU A 97 -0.07 -9.17 3.90
CA GLU A 97 1.14 -9.76 3.35
C GLU A 97 0.91 -10.24 1.91
N GLY A 98 1.82 -9.88 1.01
CA GLY A 98 1.72 -10.22 -0.41
C GLY A 98 2.41 -9.21 -1.32
N SER A 99 2.45 -9.54 -2.60
CA SER A 99 3.01 -8.67 -3.64
C SER A 99 1.93 -7.81 -4.28
N TYR A 100 2.28 -6.55 -4.51
CA TYR A 100 1.43 -5.54 -5.14
C TYR A 100 2.17 -4.91 -6.31
N THR A 101 1.41 -4.50 -7.31
CA THR A 101 1.94 -3.85 -8.52
C THR A 101 1.53 -2.38 -8.53
N VAL A 102 2.50 -1.50 -8.71
CA VAL A 102 2.30 -0.10 -9.08
C VAL A 102 2.39 0.00 -10.59
N ALA A 103 1.36 0.55 -11.23
CA ALA A 103 1.36 0.84 -12.66
C ALA A 103 1.11 2.34 -12.85
N MET A 104 2.00 3.00 -13.58
CA MET A 104 1.99 4.44 -13.87
C MET A 104 1.94 4.66 -15.38
N GLN A 105 1.21 5.69 -15.80
CA GLN A 105 1.04 6.08 -17.19
C GLN A 105 1.16 7.60 -17.33
N ASP A 106 1.72 8.00 -18.45
CA ASP A 106 1.86 9.36 -18.93
C ASP A 106 1.48 9.37 -20.41
N SER A 107 0.61 10.28 -20.79
CA SER A 107 0.10 10.39 -22.16
C SER A 107 1.05 11.09 -23.13
N TRP A 108 2.01 11.88 -22.65
CA TRP A 108 2.96 12.62 -23.48
C TRP A 108 4.32 11.92 -23.61
N GLY A 109 4.67 11.10 -22.63
CA GLY A 109 5.81 10.18 -22.68
C GLY A 109 7.14 10.80 -22.29
N ASP A 110 7.14 12.00 -21.75
CA ASP A 110 8.28 12.66 -21.10
C ASP A 110 8.44 12.24 -19.64
N GLY A 111 7.53 11.43 -19.12
CA GLY A 111 7.45 11.03 -17.73
C GLY A 111 6.84 12.15 -16.89
N TRP A 112 6.79 11.94 -15.58
CA TRP A 112 6.23 12.95 -14.68
C TRP A 112 7.30 13.98 -14.31
N VAL A 113 7.89 14.59 -15.34
CA VAL A 113 9.03 15.49 -15.25
C VAL A 113 8.59 16.91 -15.53
N TRP A 114 8.68 17.78 -14.53
CA TRP A 114 8.30 19.17 -14.67
C TRP A 114 9.07 20.09 -13.73
N ASN A 115 9.83 21.03 -14.30
CA ASN A 115 10.70 21.94 -13.54
C ASN A 115 11.56 21.17 -12.53
N ASP A 116 11.24 21.27 -11.24
CA ASP A 116 12.00 20.66 -10.15
C ASP A 116 11.50 19.23 -9.82
N ALA A 117 10.34 18.83 -10.36
CA ALA A 117 9.89 17.44 -10.35
C ALA A 117 10.72 16.65 -11.35
N THR A 118 11.60 15.79 -10.85
CA THR A 118 12.53 15.01 -11.68
C THR A 118 11.92 13.74 -12.23
N GLY A 119 10.74 13.34 -11.73
CA GLY A 119 10.10 12.05 -12.01
C GLY A 119 10.75 10.87 -11.29
N GLU A 120 11.93 11.01 -10.68
CA GLU A 120 12.63 9.93 -9.96
C GLU A 120 11.89 9.47 -8.69
N ASP A 121 11.10 10.38 -8.10
CA ASP A 121 10.31 10.16 -6.88
C ASP A 121 8.79 10.09 -7.16
N ALA A 122 8.42 9.76 -8.40
CA ALA A 122 7.04 9.72 -8.87
C ALA A 122 6.08 8.95 -7.95
N PHE A 123 6.50 7.78 -7.42
CA PHE A 123 5.67 6.98 -6.54
C PHE A 123 6.48 6.29 -5.45
N ASN A 124 6.31 6.73 -4.21
CA ASN A 124 6.97 6.17 -3.04
C ASN A 124 5.98 5.38 -2.18
N VAL A 125 6.39 4.16 -1.80
CA VAL A 125 5.70 3.26 -0.89
C VAL A 125 6.55 3.12 0.37
N ALA A 126 5.97 3.32 1.55
CA ALA A 126 6.69 3.23 2.82
C ALA A 126 5.90 2.42 3.85
N GLY A 127 6.60 1.57 4.60
CA GLY A 127 6.02 0.66 5.59
C GLY A 127 6.93 -0.53 5.86
N ASN A 128 6.37 -1.62 6.39
CA ASN A 128 7.13 -2.85 6.56
C ASN A 128 7.09 -3.68 5.27
N LEU A 129 8.13 -3.56 4.46
CA LEU A 129 8.23 -4.18 3.14
C LEU A 129 9.20 -5.37 3.15
N GLY A 130 9.14 -6.18 2.10
CA GLY A 130 10.07 -7.31 1.91
C GLY A 130 11.53 -6.86 1.83
N ASN A 131 12.44 -7.82 2.01
CA ASN A 131 13.90 -7.59 1.95
C ASN A 131 14.43 -6.58 2.98
N ASP A 132 13.78 -6.48 4.14
CA ASP A 132 14.09 -5.51 5.21
C ASP A 132 14.04 -4.04 4.73
N GLU A 133 13.27 -3.77 3.66
CA GLU A 133 13.06 -2.42 3.14
C GLU A 133 11.99 -1.68 3.93
N THR A 134 12.23 -0.38 4.16
CA THR A 134 11.25 0.52 4.80
C THR A 134 10.56 1.44 3.79
N SER A 135 11.10 1.51 2.57
CA SER A 135 10.53 2.27 1.46
C SER A 135 11.00 1.75 0.11
N VAL A 136 10.12 1.81 -0.89
CA VAL A 136 10.44 1.57 -2.31
C VAL A 136 9.91 2.74 -3.13
N THR A 137 10.76 3.29 -4.00
CA THR A 137 10.42 4.38 -4.90
C THR A 137 10.44 3.91 -6.34
N PHE A 138 9.39 4.26 -7.09
CA PHE A 138 9.29 4.04 -8.52
C PHE A 138 9.39 5.39 -9.24
N GLY A 139 10.36 5.51 -10.13
CA GLY A 139 10.52 6.69 -10.98
C GLY A 139 9.74 6.57 -12.29
N MET A 140 9.37 7.71 -12.85
CA MET A 140 8.68 7.89 -14.13
C MET A 140 9.41 8.98 -14.92
N VAL A 141 10.53 8.62 -15.57
CA VAL A 141 11.44 9.58 -16.22
C VAL A 141 11.58 9.25 -17.71
N GLY A 142 11.17 10.18 -18.58
CA GLY A 142 11.34 10.04 -20.04
C GLY A 142 10.63 8.82 -20.64
N THR A 143 9.45 8.47 -20.12
CA THR A 143 8.69 7.29 -20.54
C THR A 143 7.18 7.52 -20.40
N ALA A 144 6.40 6.85 -21.24
CA ALA A 144 4.93 6.88 -21.21
C ALA A 144 4.31 5.88 -20.22
N ALA A 145 5.07 4.91 -19.72
CA ALA A 145 4.58 3.93 -18.77
C ALA A 145 5.71 3.32 -17.94
N VAL A 146 5.41 3.08 -16.66
CA VAL A 146 6.27 2.33 -15.74
C VAL A 146 5.41 1.37 -14.94
N SER A 147 5.93 0.17 -14.69
CA SER A 147 5.33 -0.78 -13.76
C SER A 147 6.41 -1.31 -12.84
N GLY A 148 6.10 -1.42 -11.56
CA GLY A 148 6.99 -1.98 -10.55
C GLY A 148 6.20 -2.75 -9.50
N THR A 149 6.90 -3.54 -8.69
CA THR A 149 6.27 -4.34 -7.62
C THR A 149 6.93 -4.08 -6.29
N PHE A 150 6.15 -4.20 -5.22
CA PHE A 150 6.64 -4.25 -3.85
C PHE A 150 5.94 -5.40 -3.11
N THR A 151 6.55 -5.89 -2.05
CA THR A 151 5.98 -6.94 -1.21
C THR A 151 5.80 -6.39 0.20
N VAL A 152 4.61 -6.57 0.76
CA VAL A 152 4.32 -6.27 2.16
C VAL A 152 4.62 -7.52 2.98
N VAL A 153 5.31 -7.34 4.12
CA VAL A 153 5.57 -8.43 5.07
C VAL A 153 5.04 -8.06 6.45
N PRO A 154 4.63 -9.02 7.29
CA PRO A 154 4.16 -8.71 8.64
C PRO A 154 5.27 -8.10 9.50
N ALA A 155 4.93 -7.13 10.35
CA ALA A 155 5.87 -6.54 11.30
C ALA A 155 6.62 -7.65 12.10
N PRO A 156 7.94 -7.54 12.32
CA PRO A 156 8.72 -8.59 13.02
C PRO A 156 8.14 -9.02 14.38
N GLY A 157 7.47 -8.09 15.09
CA GLY A 157 6.79 -8.36 16.36
C GLY A 157 5.53 -9.23 16.24
N ALA A 158 4.81 -9.15 15.12
CA ALA A 158 3.61 -9.97 14.87
C ALA A 158 3.97 -11.46 14.72
N LEU A 159 5.09 -11.76 14.05
CA LEU A 159 5.64 -13.11 13.92
C LEU A 159 6.11 -13.67 15.27
N ALA A 160 6.78 -12.84 16.08
CA ALA A 160 7.28 -13.25 17.39
C ALA A 160 6.13 -13.60 18.37
N LEU A 161 5.04 -12.85 18.35
CA LEU A 161 3.88 -13.12 19.20
C LEU A 161 3.14 -14.41 18.78
N LEU A 162 3.05 -14.68 17.47
CA LEU A 162 2.50 -15.94 16.95
C LEU A 162 3.37 -17.15 17.38
N GLY A 163 4.70 -17.00 17.26
CA GLY A 163 5.65 -18.01 17.72
C GLY A 163 5.57 -18.27 19.23
N LEU A 164 5.42 -17.22 20.04
CA LEU A 164 5.29 -17.31 21.49
C LEU A 164 3.94 -17.93 21.91
N ALA A 165 2.85 -17.58 21.23
CA ALA A 165 1.54 -18.19 21.45
C ALA A 165 1.58 -19.71 21.18
N GLY A 166 2.22 -20.15 20.09
CA GLY A 166 2.45 -21.56 19.79
C GLY A 166 3.27 -22.29 20.86
N LEU A 167 4.34 -21.64 21.35
CA LEU A 167 5.24 -22.21 22.37
C LEU A 167 4.58 -22.31 23.75
N SER A 168 3.73 -21.34 24.12
CA SER A 168 3.01 -21.32 25.39
C SER A 168 1.97 -22.45 25.53
N SER A 169 1.44 -22.96 24.41
CA SER A 169 0.48 -24.07 24.40
C SER A 169 1.13 -25.44 24.68
N ARG A 170 2.43 -25.60 24.36
CA ARG A 170 3.14 -26.88 24.43
C ARG A 170 3.53 -27.29 25.86
N ARG A 171 3.46 -26.37 26.83
CA ARG A 171 3.93 -26.60 28.20
C ARG A 171 2.91 -27.25 29.14
N LYS A 172 1.68 -27.55 28.67
CA LYS A 172 0.60 -28.20 29.47
C LYS A 172 0.35 -29.68 29.13
N ARG A 173 1.40 -30.45 28.80
CA ARG A 173 1.34 -31.92 28.83
C ARG A 173 2.41 -32.45 29.78
N LYS A 174 2.04 -32.59 31.05
CA LYS A 174 2.62 -33.52 32.03
C LYS A 174 1.46 -34.14 32.78
#